data_AF-A0A8H8SKW3-F1
#
_entry.id   AF-A0A8H8SKW3-F1
#
_cell.length_a   1.000
_cell.length_b   1.000
_cell.length_c   1.000
_cell.angle_alpha   90.00
_cell.angle_beta   90.00
_cell.angle_gamma   90.00
#
_symmetry.space_group_name_H-M   'P 1'
#
loop_
_entity.id
_entity.type
_entity.pdbx_description
1 polymer ?
#
loop_
_entity_poly.entity_id
_entity_poly.type
_entity_poly.pdbx_seq_one_letter_code
_entity_poly.pdbx_strand_id
1 'polypeptide(L)'
;MKFELETPDNSRFQDLEEDIAGELANSRSFQLRVRVLLAPCSSGLVVRRSAWFYDRATPLGKVVVNVPQNIRSILLEEWVVTFDPTAQRVSKDQNREQHYQRGATLIQSLYSFLRTMPAWILHDRMSSDETMQIVVEASLSVATVGMDVLKLGERFNPTFTSVSIVEFTETIDQKVASSDPDAITFEFPPLVNPIGMITAQVRYRACTSFRLVPVADPGR
;
A
#
# COMPACT_ATOMS: atom_id res chain seq x y z
N MET A 1 -13.47 17.39 10.02
CA MET A 1 -14.73 16.64 10.23
C MET A 1 -14.38 15.16 10.09
N LYS A 2 -14.55 14.34 11.14
CA LYS A 2 -14.26 12.90 11.09
C LYS A 2 -15.55 12.14 10.67
N PHE A 3 -15.44 11.09 9.87
CA PHE A 3 -16.58 10.37 9.25
C PHE A 3 -17.25 9.33 10.17
N GLU A 4 -17.52 9.70 11.43
CA GLU A 4 -18.15 8.80 12.43
C GLU A 4 -17.42 7.45 12.66
N LEU A 5 -16.18 7.35 12.18
CA LEU A 5 -15.30 6.21 12.41
C LEU A 5 -14.22 6.64 13.41
N GLU A 6 -14.25 6.09 14.62
CA GLU A 6 -13.18 6.29 15.59
C GLU A 6 -11.96 5.48 15.15
N THR A 7 -10.94 6.18 14.68
CA THR A 7 -9.61 5.61 14.45
C THR A 7 -8.71 6.01 15.62
N PRO A 8 -7.90 5.09 16.17
CA PRO A 8 -6.91 5.45 17.20
C PRO A 8 -5.97 6.54 16.66
N ASP A 9 -5.66 7.54 17.48
CA ASP A 9 -4.74 8.60 17.09
C ASP A 9 -3.37 7.99 16.77
N ASN A 10 -2.91 8.19 15.54
CA ASN A 10 -1.67 7.61 15.04
C ASN A 10 -0.68 8.72 14.70
N SER A 11 0.04 9.20 15.73
CA SER A 11 1.02 10.30 15.62
C SER A 11 2.12 10.07 14.58
N ARG A 12 2.30 8.82 14.11
CA ARG A 12 3.27 8.46 13.06
C ARG A 12 3.01 9.12 11.72
N PHE A 13 1.79 9.53 11.44
CA PHE A 13 1.40 10.13 10.15
C PHE A 13 1.00 11.60 10.28
N GLN A 14 1.25 12.24 11.43
CA GLN A 14 0.82 13.61 11.67
C GLN A 14 1.43 14.59 10.64
N ASP A 15 2.73 14.49 10.37
CA ASP A 15 3.40 15.34 9.38
C ASP A 15 2.77 15.19 7.97
N LEU A 16 2.37 13.97 7.62
CA LEU A 16 1.71 13.68 6.35
C LEU A 16 0.29 14.24 6.30
N GLU A 17 -0.46 14.19 7.41
CA GLU A 17 -1.78 14.82 7.52
C GLU A 17 -1.68 16.35 7.38
N GLU A 18 -0.66 16.97 7.98
CA GLU A 18 -0.38 18.39 7.85
C GLU A 18 -0.02 18.78 6.41
N ASP A 19 0.82 17.99 5.74
CA ASP A 19 1.17 18.18 4.32
C ASP A 19 -0.08 18.10 3.42
N ILE A 20 -0.91 17.07 3.59
CA ILE A 20 -2.15 16.90 2.81
C ILE A 20 -3.10 18.08 3.06
N ALA A 21 -3.26 18.51 4.31
CA ALA A 21 -4.08 19.66 4.65
C ALA A 21 -3.56 20.95 3.97
N GLY A 22 -2.23 21.12 3.92
CA GLY A 22 -1.57 22.20 3.20
C GLY A 22 -1.86 22.18 1.70
N GLU A 23 -1.76 21.02 1.04
CA GLU A 23 -2.01 20.91 -0.40
C GLU A 23 -3.50 21.10 -0.76
N LEU A 24 -4.42 20.62 0.09
CA LEU A 24 -5.86 20.88 -0.04
C LEU A 24 -6.19 22.37 0.10
N ALA A 25 -5.59 23.06 1.08
CA ALA A 25 -5.78 24.51 1.26
C ALA A 25 -5.31 25.31 0.04
N ASN A 26 -4.26 24.83 -0.64
CA ASN A 26 -3.73 25.43 -1.86
C ASN A 26 -4.43 24.98 -3.14
N SER A 27 -5.47 24.13 -3.04
CA SER A 27 -6.20 23.57 -4.19
C SER A 27 -5.28 22.96 -5.25
N ARG A 28 -4.25 22.23 -4.81
CA ARG A 28 -3.29 21.57 -5.70
C ARG A 28 -3.67 20.12 -5.91
N SER A 29 -3.45 19.62 -7.13
CA SER A 29 -3.55 18.19 -7.38
C SER A 29 -2.41 17.46 -6.66
N PHE A 30 -2.75 16.37 -5.98
CA PHE A 30 -1.77 15.53 -5.32
C PHE A 30 -2.14 14.06 -5.44
N GLN A 31 -1.14 13.22 -5.22
CA GLN A 31 -1.27 11.77 -5.13
C GLN A 31 -0.57 11.31 -3.86
N LEU A 32 -1.36 10.73 -2.95
CA LEU A 32 -0.88 9.96 -1.80
C LEU A 32 -0.70 8.51 -2.24
N ARG A 33 0.48 7.96 -1.99
CA ARG A 33 0.79 6.55 -2.20
C ARG A 33 1.07 5.90 -0.85
N VAL A 34 0.43 4.77 -0.57
CA VAL A 34 0.69 3.97 0.63
C VAL A 34 1.07 2.56 0.22
N ARG A 35 2.22 2.08 0.65
CA ARG A 35 2.78 0.76 0.34
C ARG A 35 2.81 -0.08 1.59
N VAL A 36 2.26 -1.29 1.51
CA VAL A 36 2.28 -2.29 2.58
C VAL A 36 3.28 -3.36 2.18
N LEU A 37 4.35 -3.48 2.97
CA LEU A 37 5.48 -4.36 2.72
C LEU A 37 5.51 -5.46 3.78
N LEU A 38 5.87 -6.68 3.35
CA LEU A 38 6.33 -7.73 4.23
C LEU A 38 7.85 -7.67 4.32
N ALA A 39 8.40 -7.55 5.53
CA ALA A 39 9.84 -7.44 5.76
C ALA A 39 10.25 -8.37 6.92
N PRO A 40 11.52 -8.77 7.01
CA PRO A 40 12.00 -9.49 8.18
C PRO A 40 12.09 -8.57 9.41
N CYS A 41 11.93 -9.13 10.60
CA CYS A 41 12.10 -8.41 11.86
C CYS A 41 13.58 -8.07 12.12
N SER A 42 13.88 -6.81 12.44
CA SER A 42 15.25 -6.31 12.61
C SER A 42 15.99 -6.85 13.85
N SER A 43 15.30 -7.60 14.73
CA SER A 43 15.76 -7.93 16.08
C SER A 43 16.64 -9.19 16.20
N GLY A 44 17.00 -9.88 15.10
CA GLY A 44 17.78 -11.13 15.16
C GLY A 44 18.97 -11.22 14.19
N LEU A 45 20.10 -11.75 14.67
CA LEU A 45 21.25 -12.21 13.86
C LEU A 45 20.84 -13.20 12.73
N VAL A 46 19.69 -13.86 12.89
CA VAL A 46 19.11 -14.88 12.00
C VAL A 46 18.63 -14.31 10.66
N VAL A 47 18.29 -13.01 10.60
CA VAL A 47 17.70 -12.38 9.41
C VAL A 47 18.69 -12.19 8.26
N ARG A 48 20.00 -12.14 8.54
CA ARG A 48 21.01 -11.90 7.49
C ARG A 48 21.21 -13.08 6.53
N ARG A 49 20.67 -14.26 6.84
CA ARG A 49 20.78 -15.48 6.04
C ARG A 49 19.47 -16.24 5.97
N SER A 50 18.38 -15.53 5.73
CA SER A 50 17.07 -16.14 5.55
C SER A 50 16.64 -16.07 4.08
N ALA A 51 15.97 -17.11 3.62
CA ALA A 51 15.38 -17.15 2.28
C ALA A 51 13.86 -17.04 2.40
N TRP A 52 13.31 -16.23 1.52
CA TRP A 52 11.88 -16.07 1.36
C TRP A 52 11.32 -17.24 0.55
N PHE A 53 10.23 -17.84 1.03
CA PHE A 53 9.47 -18.84 0.31
C PHE A 53 8.04 -18.39 0.17
N TYR A 54 7.47 -18.69 -1.00
CA TYR A 54 6.10 -18.36 -1.36
C TYR A 54 5.36 -19.65 -1.72
N ASP A 55 4.34 -20.00 -0.94
CA ASP A 55 3.52 -21.18 -1.18
C ASP A 55 2.37 -20.82 -2.12
N ARG A 56 2.58 -21.08 -3.42
CA ARG A 56 1.62 -20.75 -4.47
C ARG A 56 0.60 -21.88 -4.64
N ALA A 57 -0.68 -21.55 -4.58
CA ALA A 57 -1.74 -22.49 -4.96
C ALA A 57 -1.85 -22.56 -6.49
N THR A 58 -1.83 -23.76 -7.05
CA THR A 58 -2.04 -24.03 -8.48
C THR A 58 -3.16 -25.07 -8.65
N PRO A 59 -3.75 -25.20 -9.84
CA PRO A 59 -4.74 -26.26 -10.11
C PRO A 59 -4.22 -27.69 -9.83
N LEU A 60 -2.90 -27.88 -9.85
CA LEU A 60 -2.23 -29.17 -9.64
C LEU A 60 -1.78 -29.39 -8.19
N GLY A 61 -2.02 -28.41 -7.30
CA GLY A 61 -1.60 -28.46 -5.89
C GLY A 61 -0.76 -27.24 -5.48
N LYS A 62 -0.10 -27.33 -4.33
CA LYS A 62 0.77 -26.27 -3.80
C LYS A 62 2.18 -26.40 -4.35
N VAL A 63 2.72 -25.30 -4.86
CA VAL A 63 4.11 -25.20 -5.32
C VAL A 63 4.86 -24.23 -4.41
N VAL A 64 6.00 -24.66 -3.90
CA VAL A 64 6.88 -23.80 -3.11
C VAL A 64 7.84 -23.08 -4.05
N VAL A 65 7.74 -21.75 -4.11
CA VAL A 65 8.63 -20.89 -4.90
C VAL A 65 9.69 -20.30 -3.97
N ASN A 66 10.97 -20.44 -4.36
CA ASN A 66 12.07 -19.77 -3.68
C ASN A 66 12.22 -18.36 -4.24
N VAL A 67 12.17 -17.37 -3.36
CA VAL A 67 12.30 -15.97 -3.74
C VAL A 67 13.78 -15.59 -3.75
N PRO A 68 14.26 -14.81 -4.74
CA PRO A 68 15.68 -14.47 -4.86
C PRO A 68 16.30 -13.88 -3.59
N GLN A 69 17.51 -14.31 -3.24
CA GLN A 69 18.18 -13.97 -1.97
C GLN A 69 18.52 -12.49 -1.81
N ASN A 70 18.55 -11.73 -2.91
CA ASN A 70 18.76 -10.30 -2.86
C ASN A 70 17.52 -9.55 -2.34
N ILE A 71 16.33 -10.15 -2.31
CA ILE A 71 15.09 -9.48 -1.89
C ILE A 71 15.03 -9.41 -0.37
N ARG A 72 14.77 -8.20 0.15
CA ARG A 72 14.59 -7.98 1.58
C ARG A 72 13.15 -7.76 1.98
N SER A 73 12.35 -7.20 1.09
CA SER A 73 10.94 -6.92 1.36
C SER A 73 10.08 -7.30 0.16
N ILE A 74 8.82 -7.64 0.43
CA ILE A 74 7.84 -8.03 -0.59
C ILE A 74 6.70 -7.04 -0.53
N LEU A 75 6.39 -6.38 -1.66
CA LEU A 75 5.23 -5.51 -1.75
C LEU A 75 3.95 -6.35 -1.76
N LEU A 76 3.11 -6.15 -0.75
CA LEU A 76 1.82 -6.82 -0.60
C LEU A 76 0.68 -5.97 -1.15
N GLU A 77 0.69 -4.67 -0.88
CA GLU A 77 -0.34 -3.71 -1.29
C GLU A 77 0.27 -2.38 -1.69
N GLU A 78 -0.26 -1.75 -2.73
CA GLU A 78 -0.01 -0.36 -3.10
C GLU A 78 -1.34 0.35 -3.27
N TRP A 79 -1.59 1.32 -2.41
CA TRP A 79 -2.73 2.20 -2.43
C TRP A 79 -2.33 3.51 -3.07
N VAL A 80 -3.18 3.99 -3.96
CA VAL A 80 -3.03 5.27 -4.63
C VAL A 80 -4.31 6.06 -4.43
N VAL A 81 -4.21 7.17 -3.71
CA VAL A 81 -5.28 8.13 -3.53
C VAL A 81 -4.89 9.40 -4.25
N THR A 82 -5.71 9.86 -5.18
CA THR A 82 -5.46 11.11 -5.91
C THR A 82 -6.56 12.11 -5.64
N PHE A 83 -6.16 13.38 -5.57
CA PHE A 83 -7.06 14.51 -5.56
C PHE A 83 -6.80 15.36 -6.79
N ASP A 84 -7.87 15.62 -7.54
CA ASP A 84 -7.85 16.50 -8.71
C ASP A 84 -8.90 17.62 -8.54
N PRO A 85 -8.48 18.87 -8.28
CA PRO A 85 -9.37 20.03 -8.20
C PRO A 85 -9.95 20.44 -9.55
N THR A 86 -9.34 20.02 -10.68
CA THR A 86 -9.77 20.40 -12.03
C THR A 86 -10.86 19.49 -12.60
N ALA A 87 -11.06 18.32 -12.01
CA ALA A 87 -12.10 17.36 -12.37
C ALA A 87 -13.54 17.82 -12.05
N GLN A 88 -13.73 19.11 -11.77
CA GLN A 88 -15.01 19.73 -11.46
C GLN A 88 -15.94 19.65 -12.68
N ARG A 89 -16.76 18.60 -12.72
CA ARG A 89 -17.85 18.46 -13.68
C ARG A 89 -19.12 18.08 -12.91
N VAL A 90 -20.02 19.05 -12.81
CA VAL A 90 -21.47 18.91 -12.55
C VAL A 90 -21.97 19.06 -11.11
N SER A 91 -22.65 20.20 -10.93
CA SER A 91 -23.77 20.52 -10.04
C SER A 91 -23.46 21.30 -8.76
N LYS A 92 -23.75 22.61 -8.82
CA LYS A 92 -23.85 23.51 -7.66
C LYS A 92 -25.06 23.20 -6.76
N ASP A 93 -25.87 22.19 -7.10
CA ASP A 93 -27.13 21.87 -6.43
C ASP A 93 -27.08 20.65 -5.51
N GLN A 94 -25.91 20.03 -5.31
CA GLN A 94 -25.78 18.93 -4.36
C GLN A 94 -25.72 19.47 -2.92
N ASN A 95 -26.73 19.12 -2.13
CA ASN A 95 -26.82 19.42 -0.70
C ASN A 95 -25.55 18.90 0.01
N ARG A 96 -24.92 19.74 0.86
CA ARG A 96 -23.73 19.40 1.67
C ARG A 96 -23.88 18.05 2.39
N GLU A 97 -25.09 17.75 2.82
CA GLU A 97 -25.46 16.48 3.46
C GLU A 97 -25.22 15.26 2.56
N GLN A 98 -25.53 15.34 1.27
CA GLN A 98 -25.32 14.24 0.32
C GLN A 98 -23.83 13.97 0.09
N HIS A 99 -22.99 15.01 0.04
CA HIS A 99 -21.54 14.83 -0.06
C HIS A 99 -20.96 14.16 1.20
N TYR A 100 -21.45 14.57 2.37
CA TYR A 100 -21.05 13.95 3.63
C TYR A 100 -21.45 12.48 3.69
N GLN A 101 -22.70 12.15 3.34
CA GLN A 101 -23.18 10.77 3.30
C GLN A 101 -22.37 9.90 2.33
N ARG A 102 -22.06 10.40 1.12
CA ARG A 102 -21.20 9.67 0.17
C ARG A 102 -19.79 9.45 0.71
N GLY A 103 -19.21 10.45 1.36
CA GLY A 103 -17.91 10.33 2.02
C GLY A 103 -17.94 9.29 3.15
N ALA A 104 -18.96 9.32 4.01
CA ALA A 104 -19.12 8.36 5.09
C ALA A 104 -19.24 6.92 4.56
N THR A 105 -20.08 6.69 3.54
CA THR A 105 -20.23 5.38 2.90
C THR A 105 -18.92 4.90 2.27
N LEU A 106 -18.16 5.79 1.64
CA LEU A 106 -16.84 5.45 1.08
C LEU A 106 -15.86 5.01 2.18
N ILE A 107 -15.79 5.76 3.28
CA ILE A 107 -14.90 5.43 4.41
C ILE A 107 -15.30 4.10 5.08
N GLN A 108 -16.60 3.85 5.26
CA GLN A 108 -17.10 2.57 5.80
C GLN A 108 -16.79 1.39 4.87
N SER A 109 -16.93 1.62 3.55
CA SER A 109 -16.58 0.63 2.53
C SER A 109 -15.08 0.34 2.54
N LEU A 110 -14.25 1.38 2.61
CA LEU A 110 -12.80 1.26 2.71
C LEU A 110 -12.38 0.49 3.97
N TYR A 111 -12.96 0.83 5.13
CA TYR A 111 -12.68 0.15 6.39
C TYR A 111 -13.05 -1.33 6.33
N SER A 112 -14.23 -1.66 5.79
CA SER A 112 -14.67 -3.04 5.62
C SER A 112 -13.76 -3.80 4.65
N PHE A 113 -13.39 -3.17 3.54
CA PHE A 113 -12.51 -3.75 2.54
C PHE A 113 -11.12 -4.06 3.11
N LEU A 114 -10.51 -3.11 3.83
CA LEU A 114 -9.21 -3.28 4.51
C LEU A 114 -9.20 -4.51 5.43
N ARG A 115 -10.30 -4.78 6.15
CA ARG A 115 -10.42 -5.96 7.03
C ARG A 115 -10.51 -7.29 6.29
N THR A 116 -10.83 -7.27 5.00
CA THR A 116 -10.89 -8.47 4.14
C THR A 116 -9.63 -8.68 3.30
N MET A 117 -8.69 -7.72 3.34
CA MET A 117 -7.49 -7.77 2.51
C MET A 117 -6.53 -8.90 2.91
N PRO A 118 -5.86 -9.56 1.96
CA PRO A 118 -4.91 -10.62 2.25
C PRO A 118 -3.76 -10.21 3.19
N ALA A 119 -3.28 -8.96 3.12
CA ALA A 119 -2.21 -8.50 4.02
C ALA A 119 -2.72 -8.30 5.45
N TRP A 120 -3.98 -7.88 5.63
CA TRP A 120 -4.61 -7.81 6.96
C TRP A 120 -4.72 -9.20 7.59
N ILE A 121 -5.16 -10.20 6.83
CA ILE A 121 -5.24 -11.59 7.29
C ILE A 121 -3.85 -12.13 7.62
N LEU A 122 -2.83 -11.80 6.83
CA LEU A 122 -1.45 -12.16 7.12
C LEU A 122 -0.96 -11.51 8.41
N HIS A 123 -1.18 -10.20 8.58
CA HIS A 123 -0.82 -9.46 9.79
C HIS A 123 -1.41 -10.11 11.05
N ASP A 124 -2.70 -10.46 11.02
CA ASP A 124 -3.39 -11.12 12.12
C ASP A 124 -2.77 -12.48 12.47
N ARG A 125 -2.35 -13.26 11.47
CA ARG A 125 -1.63 -14.53 11.68
C ARG A 125 -0.21 -14.36 12.20
N MET A 126 0.45 -13.26 11.85
CA MET A 126 1.82 -12.97 12.25
C MET A 126 1.92 -12.34 13.65
N SER A 127 0.81 -12.08 14.34
CA SER A 127 0.85 -11.48 15.68
C SER A 127 1.66 -12.31 16.70
N SER A 128 1.92 -13.59 16.41
CA SER A 128 2.77 -14.50 17.20
C SER A 128 4.11 -14.85 16.54
N ASP A 129 4.40 -14.37 15.33
CA ASP A 129 5.62 -14.66 14.58
C ASP A 129 6.62 -13.51 14.73
N GLU A 130 7.79 -13.79 15.32
CA GLU A 130 8.83 -12.78 15.54
C GLU A 130 9.79 -12.62 14.34
N THR A 131 9.62 -13.40 13.28
CA THR A 131 10.57 -13.43 12.15
C THR A 131 10.23 -12.41 11.06
N MET A 132 8.95 -12.07 10.92
CA MET A 132 8.42 -11.21 9.87
C MET A 132 7.57 -10.08 10.47
N GLN A 133 7.53 -8.95 9.78
CA GLN A 133 6.73 -7.80 10.16
C GLN A 133 6.08 -7.16 8.93
N ILE A 134 4.92 -6.54 9.15
CA ILE A 134 4.33 -5.63 8.17
C ILE A 134 4.87 -4.23 8.40
N VAL A 135 5.36 -3.63 7.32
CA VAL A 135 5.84 -2.25 7.28
C VAL A 135 4.91 -1.45 6.37
N VAL A 136 4.53 -0.25 6.80
CA VAL A 136 3.71 0.67 6.01
C VAL A 136 4.55 1.89 5.67
N GLU A 137 4.69 2.16 4.38
CA GLU A 137 5.35 3.34 3.85
C GLU A 137 4.30 4.23 3.19
N ALA A 138 4.36 5.54 3.42
CA ALA A 138 3.46 6.50 2.79
C ALA A 138 4.28 7.62 2.16
N SER A 139 3.90 8.07 0.97
CA SER A 139 4.54 9.19 0.29
C SER A 139 3.49 10.08 -0.38
N LEU A 140 3.71 11.40 -0.31
CA LEU A 140 2.88 12.39 -0.96
C LEU A 140 3.63 12.97 -2.16
N SER A 141 2.94 13.04 -3.29
CA SER A 141 3.42 13.66 -4.51
C SER A 141 2.47 14.76 -4.96
N VAL A 142 3.01 15.90 -5.38
CA VAL A 142 2.23 17.09 -5.73
C VAL A 142 2.54 17.47 -7.17
N ALA A 143 1.50 17.75 -7.95
CA ALA A 143 1.68 18.25 -9.31
C ALA A 143 2.18 19.71 -9.26
N THR A 144 3.46 19.93 -9.56
CA THR A 144 4.00 21.28 -9.74
C THR A 144 3.76 21.75 -11.17
N VAL A 145 2.99 22.83 -11.33
CA VAL A 145 2.79 23.49 -12.63
C VAL A 145 4.13 24.10 -13.08
N GLY A 146 4.70 23.59 -14.17
CA GLY A 146 5.83 24.22 -14.88
C GLY A 146 7.16 23.47 -14.82
N MET A 147 7.21 22.24 -15.32
CA MET A 147 8.29 21.69 -16.13
C MET A 147 7.90 20.27 -16.54
N ASP A 148 7.87 20.01 -17.84
CA ASP A 148 7.87 18.64 -18.36
C ASP A 148 9.01 17.86 -17.68
N VAL A 149 8.70 16.67 -17.19
CA VAL A 149 9.43 15.84 -16.20
C VAL A 149 8.98 16.11 -14.75
N LEU A 150 7.85 15.47 -14.40
CA LEU A 150 7.38 15.24 -13.02
C LEU A 150 8.46 14.48 -12.22
N LYS A 151 9.40 15.19 -11.62
CA LYS A 151 10.19 14.64 -10.51
C LYS A 151 9.30 14.65 -9.28
N LEU A 152 8.67 13.49 -9.03
CA LEU A 152 8.02 13.15 -7.77
C LEU A 152 9.02 13.40 -6.62
N GLY A 153 8.92 14.56 -5.97
CA GLY A 153 9.69 14.83 -4.75
C GLY A 153 9.08 14.03 -3.62
N GLU A 154 9.63 12.86 -3.30
CA GLU A 154 9.29 12.11 -2.09
C GLU A 154 9.66 12.95 -0.86
N ARG A 155 8.69 13.62 -0.25
CA ARG A 155 8.91 14.45 0.95
C ARG A 155 8.86 13.65 2.24
N PHE A 156 8.21 12.50 2.22
CA PHE A 156 8.17 11.58 3.36
C PHE A 156 9.00 10.35 3.03
N ASN A 157 10.15 10.23 3.69
CA ASN A 157 11.02 9.06 3.61
C ASN A 157 10.95 8.35 4.97
N PRO A 158 10.02 7.40 5.17
CA PRO A 158 10.07 6.58 6.36
C PRO A 158 11.46 5.92 6.41
N THR A 159 12.06 5.83 7.59
CA THR A 159 13.48 5.56 7.85
C THR A 159 14.02 4.20 7.32
N PHE A 160 13.23 3.48 6.53
CA PHE A 160 13.60 2.30 5.75
C PHE A 160 13.91 2.72 4.31
N THR A 161 15.18 3.04 4.04
CA THR A 161 15.66 3.02 2.65
C THR A 161 15.63 1.57 2.18
N SER A 162 14.60 1.22 1.42
CA SER A 162 14.35 -0.15 0.98
C SER A 162 15.48 -0.65 0.08
N VAL A 163 16.33 -1.50 0.62
CA VAL A 163 17.24 -2.30 -0.19
C VAL A 163 16.39 -3.43 -0.78
N SER A 164 16.18 -3.44 -2.10
CA SER A 164 15.57 -4.52 -2.91
C SER A 164 14.19 -5.03 -2.48
N ILE A 165 13.14 -4.45 -3.07
CA ILE A 165 11.73 -4.85 -2.94
C ILE A 165 11.32 -5.68 -4.16
N VAL A 166 10.53 -6.75 -3.96
CA VAL A 166 9.77 -7.35 -5.08
C VAL A 166 8.53 -6.52 -5.35
N GLU A 167 8.63 -5.67 -6.37
CA GLU A 167 7.52 -4.88 -6.88
C GLU A 167 6.46 -5.78 -7.53
N PHE A 168 5.25 -5.26 -7.75
CA PHE A 168 4.25 -6.02 -8.51
C PHE A 168 4.60 -6.18 -10.00
N THR A 169 5.50 -5.34 -10.53
CA THR A 169 6.04 -5.48 -11.89
C THR A 169 7.01 -6.64 -12.02
N GLU A 170 7.48 -7.17 -10.89
CA GLU A 170 8.39 -8.31 -10.80
C GLU A 170 7.63 -9.56 -10.38
N THR A 171 7.89 -10.68 -11.05
CA THR A 171 7.37 -11.97 -10.62
C THR A 171 8.17 -12.50 -9.45
N ILE A 172 7.47 -13.07 -8.48
CA ILE A 172 8.10 -13.85 -7.40
C ILE A 172 8.78 -15.09 -8.00
N ASP A 173 8.21 -15.65 -9.08
CA ASP A 173 8.76 -16.77 -9.85
C ASP A 173 9.54 -16.28 -11.07
N GLN A 174 10.88 -16.34 -11.01
CA GLN A 174 11.77 -15.94 -12.11
C GLN A 174 11.60 -16.78 -13.38
N LYS A 175 10.89 -17.93 -13.34
CA LYS A 175 10.60 -18.74 -14.53
C LYS A 175 9.41 -18.20 -15.33
N VAL A 176 8.68 -17.24 -14.80
CA VAL A 176 7.53 -16.59 -15.46
C VAL A 176 7.92 -15.15 -15.80
N ALA A 177 8.08 -14.86 -17.10
CA ALA A 177 8.63 -13.60 -17.60
C ALA A 177 7.61 -12.45 -17.76
N SER A 178 6.49 -12.47 -17.04
CA SER A 178 5.41 -11.47 -17.17
C SER A 178 4.85 -11.11 -15.80
N SER A 179 4.49 -9.84 -15.60
CA SER A 179 3.80 -9.23 -14.44
C SER A 179 3.19 -10.20 -13.42
N ASP A 180 3.36 -9.94 -12.12
CA ASP A 180 2.85 -10.82 -11.05
C ASP A 180 1.41 -11.30 -11.31
N PRO A 181 1.22 -12.59 -11.65
CA PRO A 181 -0.09 -13.11 -12.04
C PRO A 181 -1.09 -13.13 -10.87
N ASP A 182 -0.60 -12.99 -9.64
CA ASP A 182 -1.40 -13.05 -8.43
C ASP A 182 -1.75 -11.62 -7.92
N ALA A 183 -1.40 -10.57 -8.67
CA ALA A 183 -1.74 -9.19 -8.34
C ALA A 183 -3.15 -8.81 -8.87
N ILE A 184 -4.00 -8.29 -7.98
CA ILE A 184 -5.34 -7.80 -8.29
C ILE A 184 -5.36 -6.28 -8.14
N THR A 185 -6.08 -5.60 -9.02
CA THR A 185 -6.36 -4.17 -8.91
C THR A 185 -7.84 -3.96 -8.59
N PHE A 186 -8.13 -3.13 -7.59
CA PHE A 186 -9.47 -2.70 -7.23
C PHE A 186 -9.55 -1.17 -7.22
N GLU A 187 -10.61 -0.63 -7.79
CA GLU A 187 -10.88 0.81 -7.86
C GLU A 187 -12.14 1.13 -7.09
N PHE A 188 -12.05 2.10 -6.18
CA PHE A 188 -13.20 2.60 -5.46
C PHE A 188 -13.96 3.61 -6.33
N PRO A 189 -15.30 3.71 -6.18
CA PRO A 189 -16.06 4.76 -6.84
C PRO A 189 -15.49 6.15 -6.50
N PRO A 190 -15.27 7.03 -7.50
CA PRO A 190 -14.72 8.35 -7.25
C PRO A 190 -15.66 9.20 -6.40
N LEU A 191 -15.10 9.94 -5.44
CA LEU A 191 -15.84 10.92 -4.64
C LEU A 191 -15.70 12.30 -5.28
N VAL A 192 -16.73 12.69 -6.03
CA VAL A 192 -16.86 14.04 -6.58
C VAL A 192 -17.44 14.97 -5.51
N ASN A 193 -16.76 16.09 -5.26
CA ASN A 193 -17.14 17.09 -4.28
C ASN A 193 -16.91 18.51 -4.85
N PRO A 194 -17.37 19.58 -4.15
CA PRO A 194 -17.25 20.94 -4.66
C PRO A 194 -15.81 21.43 -4.90
N ILE A 195 -14.83 20.87 -4.19
CA ILE A 195 -13.42 21.28 -4.26
C ILE A 195 -12.61 20.43 -5.24
N GLY A 196 -13.16 19.33 -5.76
CA GLY A 196 -12.49 18.45 -6.70
C GLY A 196 -13.03 17.02 -6.71
N MET A 197 -12.26 16.11 -7.28
CA MET A 197 -12.53 14.68 -7.30
C MET A 197 -11.45 13.94 -6.53
N ILE A 198 -11.87 13.00 -5.68
CA ILE A 198 -10.98 12.06 -5.02
C ILE A 198 -11.18 10.69 -5.66
N THR A 199 -10.09 10.05 -6.09
CA THR A 199 -10.08 8.65 -6.53
C THR A 199 -9.20 7.84 -5.60
N ALA A 200 -9.55 6.57 -5.41
CA ALA A 200 -8.73 5.63 -4.67
C ALA A 200 -8.65 4.31 -5.43
N GLN A 201 -7.45 3.79 -5.56
CA GLN A 201 -7.16 2.51 -6.17
C GLN A 201 -6.21 1.74 -5.25
N VAL A 202 -6.34 0.42 -5.26
CA VAL A 202 -5.39 -0.48 -4.61
C VAL A 202 -4.98 -1.58 -5.57
N ARG A 203 -3.70 -1.88 -5.60
CA ARG A 203 -3.14 -3.08 -6.18
C ARG A 203 -2.62 -3.96 -5.06
N TYR A 204 -2.96 -5.24 -5.04
CA TYR A 204 -2.58 -6.14 -3.95
C TYR A 204 -2.34 -7.58 -4.41
N ARG A 205 -1.50 -8.33 -3.68
CA ARG A 205 -1.30 -9.76 -3.92
C ARG A 205 -2.44 -10.55 -3.28
N ALA A 206 -3.15 -11.34 -4.08
CA ALA A 206 -4.24 -12.19 -3.60
C ALA A 206 -3.74 -13.28 -2.64
N CYS A 207 -2.51 -13.74 -2.82
CA CYS A 207 -1.89 -14.77 -2.02
C CYS A 207 -0.75 -14.19 -1.17
N THR A 208 -0.87 -14.39 0.14
CA THR A 208 0.06 -13.88 1.15
C THR A 208 0.72 -15.01 1.95
N SER A 209 0.78 -16.21 1.37
CA SER A 209 1.38 -17.40 2.00
C SER A 209 2.92 -17.36 1.92
N PHE A 210 3.51 -16.38 2.58
CA PHE A 210 4.95 -16.20 2.68
C PHE A 210 5.50 -16.80 3.96
N ARG A 211 6.73 -17.31 3.88
CA ARG A 211 7.49 -17.76 5.04
C ARG A 211 8.95 -17.39 4.87
N LEU A 212 9.56 -16.97 5.96
CA LEU A 212 10.98 -16.67 6.03
C LEU A 212 11.69 -17.81 6.73
N VAL A 213 12.58 -18.51 6.03
CA VAL A 213 13.28 -19.69 6.58
C VAL A 213 14.77 -19.38 6.72
N PRO A 214 15.37 -19.58 7.90
CA PRO A 214 16.81 -19.49 8.07
C PRO A 214 17.52 -20.52 7.19
N VAL A 215 18.51 -20.07 6.42
CA VAL A 215 19.36 -20.93 5.60
C VAL A 215 20.57 -21.32 6.44
N ALA A 216 20.72 -22.62 6.72
CA ALA A 216 21.91 -23.14 7.38
C ALA A 216 23.17 -22.93 6.52
N ASP A 217 24.31 -22.62 7.14
CA ASP A 217 25.59 -22.63 6.44
C ASP A 217 25.86 -24.05 5.93
N PRO A 218 26.17 -24.25 4.64
CA PRO A 218 26.57 -25.55 4.10
C PRO A 218 28.02 -25.90 4.49
N GLY A 219 28.34 -25.86 5.79
CA GLY A 219 29.71 -26.03 6.26
C GLY A 219 29.88 -25.97 7.79
N ARG A 220 29.19 -26.83 8.53
CA ARG A 220 29.63 -27.34 9.84
C ARG A 220 29.23 -28.79 10.00
#